data_AF-A0A7X7AZ62-F1
#
_entry.id   AF-A0A7X7AZ62-F1
#
_cell.length_a   1.000
_cell.length_b   1.000
_cell.length_c   1.000
_cell.angle_alpha   90.00
_cell.angle_beta   90.00
_cell.angle_gamma   90.00
#
_symmetry.space_group_name_H-M   'P 1'
#
loop_
_entity.id
_entity.type
_entity.pdbx_description
1 polymer ?
#
loop_
_entity_poly.entity_id
_entity_poly.type
_entity_poly.pdbx_seq_one_letter_code
_entity_poly.pdbx_strand_id
1 'polypeptide(L)'
;MKSAAIVVVVLAVLAAAIYLVAGPSGGQADLGQGVPAEATITTIGELTANPEAYNGKEVVVKGKLTEECPSSGCWGVVNDGTGSIRFDTAASGWAMPLGKTGSEITVRGSVSVSETGTPQIAAIGAKL
;
A
#
# COMPACT_ATOMS: atom_id res chain seq x y z
N MET A 1 -1.17 55.14 5.51
CA MET A 1 -1.49 54.11 6.54
C MET A 1 -2.56 53.11 6.10
N LYS A 2 -3.67 53.52 5.46
CA LYS A 2 -4.76 52.63 5.03
C LYS A 2 -4.39 51.70 3.86
N SER A 3 -3.62 52.18 2.89
CA SER A 3 -3.20 51.39 1.72
C SER A 3 -2.20 50.27 2.06
N ALA A 4 -1.38 50.47 3.10
CA ALA A 4 -0.46 49.44 3.59
C ALA A 4 -1.21 48.27 4.26
N ALA A 5 -2.28 48.56 5.02
CA ALA A 5 -3.12 47.54 5.63
C ALA A 5 -3.87 46.69 4.58
N ILE A 6 -4.36 47.31 3.50
CA ILE A 6 -5.05 46.61 2.41
C ILE A 6 -4.09 45.68 1.65
N VAL A 7 -2.86 46.13 1.37
CA VAL A 7 -1.85 45.30 0.69
C VAL A 7 -1.45 44.10 1.53
N VAL A 8 -1.29 44.26 2.85
CA VAL A 8 -0.96 43.15 3.76
C VAL A 8 -2.09 42.13 3.84
N VAL A 9 -3.35 42.58 3.90
CA VAL A 9 -4.51 41.67 3.91
C VAL A 9 -4.64 40.91 2.59
N VAL A 10 -4.44 41.58 1.45
CA VAL A 10 -4.48 40.93 0.13
C VAL A 10 -3.37 39.89 -0.02
N LEU A 11 -2.14 40.20 0.44
CA LEU A 11 -1.03 39.25 0.42
C LEU A 11 -1.27 38.06 1.36
N ALA A 12 -1.86 38.27 2.53
CA ALA A 12 -2.21 37.19 3.46
C ALA A 12 -3.30 36.26 2.90
N VAL A 13 -4.31 36.82 2.23
CA VAL A 13 -5.38 36.04 1.59
C VAL A 13 -4.83 35.25 0.39
N LEU A 14 -3.94 35.84 -0.40
CA LEU A 14 -3.28 35.13 -1.50
C LEU A 14 -2.36 34.00 -0.99
N ALA A 15 -1.60 34.23 0.07
CA ALA A 15 -0.75 33.20 0.68
C ALA A 15 -1.59 32.04 1.25
N ALA A 16 -2.73 32.33 1.90
CA ALA A 16 -3.66 31.32 2.40
C ALA A 16 -4.33 30.52 1.27
N ALA A 17 -4.71 31.18 0.17
CA ALA A 17 -5.27 30.51 -1.00
C ALA A 17 -4.25 29.57 -1.68
N ILE A 18 -2.97 29.96 -1.74
CA ILE A 18 -1.89 29.11 -2.28
C ILE A 18 -1.66 27.89 -1.37
N TYR A 19 -1.69 28.08 -0.04
CA TYR A 19 -1.55 26.97 0.91
C TYR A 19 -2.70 25.95 0.85
N LEU A 20 -3.93 26.40 0.55
CA LEU A 20 -5.10 25.53 0.41
C LEU A 20 -5.09 24.70 -0.87
N VAL A 21 -4.49 25.20 -1.95
CA VAL A 21 -4.41 24.49 -3.25
C VAL A 21 -3.18 23.58 -3.31
N ALA A 22 -2.08 23.96 -2.66
CA ALA A 22 -0.81 23.21 -2.69
C ALA A 22 -0.51 22.44 -1.39
N GLY A 23 -1.52 22.24 -0.53
CA GLY A 23 -1.37 21.42 0.67
C GLY A 23 -0.84 20.03 0.30
N PRO A 24 0.07 19.44 1.10
CA PRO A 24 0.73 18.19 0.76
C PRO A 24 -0.32 17.08 0.67
N SER A 25 -0.60 16.63 -0.55
CA SER A 25 -1.32 15.39 -0.82
C SER A 25 -0.42 14.20 -0.50
N GLY A 26 -0.07 14.04 0.78
CA GLY A 26 0.61 12.87 1.34
C GLY A 26 -0.37 11.71 1.55
N GLY A 27 -1.21 11.45 0.54
CA GLY A 27 -2.17 10.36 0.54
C GLY A 27 -1.50 9.07 0.08
N GLN A 28 -1.85 7.95 0.72
CA GLN A 28 -1.46 6.63 0.24
C GLN A 28 -2.02 6.41 -1.18
N ALA A 29 -1.18 5.94 -2.10
CA ALA A 29 -1.54 5.66 -3.47
C ALA A 29 -2.14 4.26 -3.61
N ASP A 30 -3.31 4.18 -4.23
CA ASP A 30 -3.89 2.90 -4.62
C ASP A 30 -3.17 2.34 -5.86
N LEU A 31 -2.85 1.05 -5.80
CA LEU A 31 -2.20 0.27 -6.86
C LEU A 31 -3.10 -0.89 -7.28
N GLY A 32 -3.10 -1.23 -8.56
CA GLY A 32 -4.00 -2.25 -9.10
C GLY A 32 -5.47 -1.88 -8.85
N GLN A 33 -6.24 -2.79 -8.24
CA GLN A 33 -7.62 -2.53 -7.81
C GLN A 33 -7.73 -1.78 -6.47
N GLY A 34 -6.61 -1.41 -5.84
CA GLY A 34 -6.57 -0.78 -4.52
C GLY A 34 -7.00 -1.72 -3.38
N VAL A 35 -7.24 -1.12 -2.22
CA VAL A 35 -7.72 -1.83 -1.03
C VAL A 35 -8.98 -1.12 -0.50
N PRO A 36 -10.13 -1.82 -0.32
CA PRO A 36 -11.32 -1.23 0.28
C PRO A 36 -11.05 -0.68 1.68
N ALA A 37 -11.66 0.46 2.03
CA ALA A 37 -11.41 1.12 3.32
C ALA A 37 -11.88 0.29 4.53
N GLU A 38 -12.92 -0.53 4.34
CA GLU A 38 -13.53 -1.38 5.36
C GLU A 38 -13.00 -2.82 5.36
N ALA A 39 -11.91 -3.09 4.65
CA ALA A 39 -11.33 -4.43 4.57
C ALA A 39 -10.85 -4.93 5.94
N THR A 40 -11.15 -6.18 6.27
CA THR A 40 -10.63 -6.83 7.48
C THR A 40 -9.20 -7.29 7.24
N ILE A 41 -8.28 -6.85 8.11
CA ILE A 41 -6.87 -7.23 8.03
C ILE A 41 -6.67 -8.61 8.66
N THR A 42 -6.09 -9.54 7.90
CA THR A 42 -5.61 -10.84 8.36
C THR A 42 -4.13 -10.75 8.68
N THR A 43 -3.68 -11.36 9.77
CA THR A 43 -2.25 -11.38 10.11
C THR A 43 -1.53 -12.44 9.28
N ILE A 44 -0.26 -12.19 8.95
CA ILE A 44 0.56 -13.11 8.18
C ILE A 44 0.84 -14.40 8.98
N GLY A 45 0.94 -14.30 10.30
CA GLY A 45 1.06 -15.45 11.20
C GLY A 45 -0.12 -16.42 11.08
N GLU A 46 -1.35 -15.91 10.94
CA GLU A 46 -2.54 -16.76 10.74
C GLU A 46 -2.49 -17.50 9.39
N LEU A 47 -2.04 -16.81 8.33
CA LEU A 47 -1.90 -17.40 7.00
C LEU A 47 -0.84 -18.49 6.97
N THR A 48 0.30 -18.26 7.64
CA THR A 48 1.43 -19.21 7.67
C THR A 48 1.19 -20.38 8.62
N ALA A 49 0.41 -20.19 9.70
CA ALA A 49 0.03 -21.27 10.61
C ALA A 49 -1.02 -22.23 9.99
N ASN A 50 -1.90 -21.73 9.11
CA ASN A 50 -2.99 -22.52 8.53
C ASN A 50 -3.14 -22.30 7.00
N PRO A 51 -2.10 -22.51 6.19
CA PRO A 51 -2.08 -22.12 4.78
C PRO A 51 -3.22 -22.74 3.95
N GLU A 52 -3.51 -24.02 4.17
CA GLU A 52 -4.60 -24.74 3.48
C GLU A 52 -5.99 -24.15 3.76
N ALA A 53 -6.21 -23.60 4.97
CA ALA A 53 -7.49 -23.00 5.32
C ALA A 53 -7.73 -21.67 4.59
N TYR A 54 -6.68 -21.06 4.06
CA TYR A 54 -6.74 -19.80 3.32
C TYR A 54 -6.53 -19.98 1.81
N ASN A 55 -6.11 -21.15 1.34
CA ASN A 55 -5.88 -21.39 -0.07
C ASN A 55 -7.10 -21.03 -0.93
N GLY A 56 -6.89 -20.21 -1.95
CA GLY A 56 -7.94 -19.67 -2.82
C GLY A 56 -8.81 -18.56 -2.21
N LYS A 57 -8.63 -18.20 -0.93
CA LYS A 57 -9.39 -17.12 -0.30
C LYS A 57 -8.73 -15.78 -0.53
N GLU A 58 -9.56 -14.75 -0.72
CA GLU A 58 -9.11 -13.37 -0.73
C GLU A 58 -8.84 -12.89 0.70
N VAL A 59 -7.68 -12.27 0.90
CA VAL A 59 -7.24 -11.71 2.18
C VAL A 59 -6.68 -10.31 1.97
N VAL A 60 -6.66 -9.54 3.05
CA VAL A 60 -5.95 -8.26 3.12
C VAL A 60 -4.94 -8.33 4.23
N VAL A 61 -3.68 -8.07 3.91
CA VAL A 61 -2.58 -8.03 4.87
C VAL A 61 -1.99 -6.63 4.90
N LYS A 62 -1.58 -6.17 6.08
CA LYS A 62 -0.92 -4.88 6.26
C LYS A 62 0.41 -5.07 6.96
N GLY A 63 1.48 -4.50 6.43
CA GLY A 63 2.79 -4.56 7.06
C GLY A 63 3.82 -3.67 6.39
N LYS A 64 5.08 -3.90 6.72
CA LYS A 64 6.24 -3.22 6.14
C LYS A 64 6.73 -4.02 4.93
N LEU A 65 6.95 -3.34 3.82
CA LEU A 65 7.61 -3.93 2.66
C LEU A 65 9.09 -4.14 3.00
N THR A 66 9.55 -5.39 3.07
CA THR A 66 10.93 -5.74 3.43
C THR A 66 11.79 -6.00 2.20
N GLU A 67 11.18 -6.49 1.13
CA GLU A 67 11.85 -6.76 -0.14
C GLU A 67 10.90 -6.44 -1.30
N GLU A 68 11.46 -6.05 -2.43
CA GLU A 68 10.72 -5.78 -3.67
C GLU A 68 11.53 -6.27 -4.88
N CYS A 69 10.85 -6.59 -5.97
CA CYS A 69 11.53 -6.90 -7.23
C CYS A 69 12.27 -5.66 -7.75
N PRO A 70 13.61 -5.66 -7.83
CA PRO A 70 14.38 -4.46 -8.21
C PRO A 70 14.23 -4.10 -9.68
N SER A 71 13.81 -5.05 -10.53
CA SER A 71 13.74 -4.86 -11.98
C SER A 71 12.41 -4.28 -12.43
N SER A 72 11.29 -4.75 -11.86
CA SER A 72 9.95 -4.46 -12.39
C SER A 72 8.88 -4.24 -11.32
N GLY A 73 9.19 -4.41 -10.02
CA GLY A 73 8.20 -4.24 -8.95
C GLY A 73 7.03 -5.23 -9.04
N CYS A 74 7.19 -6.36 -9.75
CA CYS A 74 6.12 -7.34 -9.95
C CYS A 74 5.88 -8.28 -8.76
N TRP A 75 6.69 -8.16 -7.72
CA TRP A 75 6.53 -8.90 -6.47
C TRP A 75 7.16 -8.11 -5.31
N GLY A 76 6.74 -8.45 -4.10
CA GLY A 76 7.34 -7.97 -2.87
C GLY A 76 7.20 -8.96 -1.72
N VAL A 77 7.88 -8.66 -0.61
CA VAL A 77 7.72 -9.36 0.67
C VAL A 77 7.24 -8.36 1.69
N VAL A 78 6.12 -8.67 2.33
CA VAL A 78 5.55 -7.86 3.41
C VAL A 78 5.74 -8.59 4.73
N ASN A 79 6.09 -7.84 5.77
CA ASN A 79 6.21 -8.33 7.14
C ASN A 79 5.34 -7.49 8.08
N ASP A 80 4.48 -8.14 8.85
CA ASP A 80 3.55 -7.49 9.79
C ASP A 80 3.97 -7.64 11.27
N GLY A 81 5.18 -8.15 11.51
CA GLY A 81 5.70 -8.50 12.83
C GLY A 81 5.31 -9.92 13.31
N THR A 82 4.28 -10.53 12.74
CA THR A 82 3.86 -11.91 13.04
C THR A 82 4.44 -12.92 12.06
N GLY A 83 4.76 -12.48 10.84
CA GLY A 83 5.45 -13.27 9.83
C GLY A 83 5.82 -12.45 8.61
N SER A 84 6.40 -13.11 7.61
CA SER A 84 6.66 -12.53 6.29
C SER A 84 5.95 -13.36 5.22
N ILE A 85 5.35 -12.69 4.23
CA ILE A 85 4.76 -13.37 3.08
C ILE A 85 5.11 -12.65 1.78
N ARG A 86 5.35 -13.44 0.75
CA ARG A 86 5.55 -12.95 -0.60
C ARG A 86 4.20 -12.67 -1.25
N PHE A 87 4.10 -11.53 -1.93
CA PHE A 87 3.01 -11.25 -2.85
C PHE A 87 3.53 -11.05 -4.27
N ASP A 88 2.76 -11.46 -5.25
CA ASP A 88 3.06 -11.34 -6.67
C ASP A 88 1.91 -10.62 -7.39
N THR A 89 2.24 -9.68 -8.26
CA THR A 89 1.30 -8.81 -8.97
C THR A 89 1.18 -9.16 -10.45
N ALA A 90 1.99 -10.11 -10.94
CA ALA A 90 2.11 -10.41 -12.37
C ALA A 90 0.79 -10.91 -12.97
N ALA A 91 0.05 -11.74 -12.23
CA ALA A 91 -1.25 -12.25 -12.66
C ALA A 91 -2.30 -11.12 -12.83
N SER A 92 -2.14 -10.02 -12.09
CA SER A 92 -3.05 -8.88 -12.09
C SER A 92 -2.57 -7.73 -12.99
N GLY A 93 -1.41 -7.86 -13.62
CA GLY A 93 -0.91 -6.92 -14.62
C GLY A 93 -0.53 -5.53 -14.11
N TRP A 94 -0.28 -5.36 -12.80
CA TRP A 94 0.18 -4.10 -12.22
C TRP A 94 1.57 -4.27 -11.60
N ALA A 95 2.27 -3.17 -11.38
CA ALA A 95 3.59 -3.15 -10.77
C ALA A 95 3.64 -2.10 -9.67
N MET A 96 4.39 -2.41 -8.63
CA MET A 96 4.67 -1.47 -7.56
C MET A 96 5.79 -0.49 -7.98
N PRO A 97 5.74 0.79 -7.57
CA PRO A 97 6.87 1.70 -7.76
C PRO A 97 8.13 1.13 -7.08
N LEU A 98 9.27 1.26 -7.75
CA LEU A 98 10.55 0.82 -7.19
C LEU A 98 11.02 1.75 -6.06
N GLY A 99 11.86 1.23 -5.16
CA GLY A 99 12.44 2.00 -4.06
C GLY A 99 11.44 2.26 -2.94
N LYS A 100 10.46 1.39 -2.76
CA LYS A 100 9.46 1.48 -1.68
C LYS A 100 9.78 0.58 -0.50
N THR A 101 10.85 -0.22 -0.59
CA THR A 101 11.37 -1.01 0.52
C THR A 101 11.48 -0.17 1.79
N GLY A 102 10.89 -0.66 2.88
CA GLY A 102 10.80 0.02 4.17
C GLY A 102 9.50 0.79 4.42
N SER A 103 8.67 1.02 3.40
CA SER A 103 7.36 1.68 3.55
C SER A 103 6.32 0.73 4.13
N GLU A 104 5.28 1.28 4.75
CA GLU A 104 4.06 0.52 5.02
C GLU A 104 3.32 0.24 3.71
N ILE A 105 2.75 -0.95 3.59
CA ILE A 105 1.93 -1.37 2.48
C ILE A 105 0.77 -2.22 2.98
N THR A 106 -0.40 -2.01 2.38
CA THR A 106 -1.56 -2.90 2.54
C THR A 106 -1.77 -3.64 1.22
N VAL A 107 -1.78 -4.98 1.26
CA VAL A 107 -1.89 -5.83 0.06
C VAL A 107 -3.19 -6.61 0.12
N ARG A 108 -3.96 -6.57 -0.95
CA ARG A 108 -5.18 -7.37 -1.16
C ARG A 108 -4.94 -8.39 -2.26
N GLY A 109 -5.29 -9.64 -2.00
CA GLY A 109 -5.07 -10.71 -2.98
C GLY A 109 -5.60 -12.05 -2.54
N SER A 110 -5.55 -13.01 -3.45
CA SER A 110 -5.90 -14.40 -3.16
C SER A 110 -4.69 -15.16 -2.65
N VAL A 111 -4.85 -15.95 -1.59
CA VAL A 111 -3.77 -16.83 -1.11
C VAL A 111 -3.63 -18.01 -2.06
N SER A 112 -2.40 -18.33 -2.44
CA SER A 112 -2.04 -19.53 -3.18
C SER A 112 -0.96 -20.27 -2.40
N VAL A 113 -1.14 -21.57 -2.22
CA VAL A 113 -0.15 -22.43 -1.55
C VAL A 113 0.65 -23.17 -2.62
N SER A 114 1.98 -23.09 -2.55
CA SER A 114 2.87 -23.85 -3.44
C SER A 114 2.81 -25.36 -3.15
N GLU A 115 3.33 -26.19 -4.06
CA GLU A 115 3.47 -27.64 -3.81
C GLU A 115 4.28 -27.97 -2.54
N THR A 116 5.14 -27.04 -2.10
CA THR A 116 5.93 -27.15 -0.86
C THR A 116 5.18 -26.67 0.38
N GLY A 117 3.89 -26.35 0.28
CA GLY A 117 3.05 -25.91 1.40
C GLY A 117 3.29 -24.45 1.82
N THR A 118 4.00 -23.65 1.03
CA THR A 118 4.34 -22.27 1.38
C THR A 118 3.26 -21.32 0.83
N PRO A 119 2.57 -20.54 1.68
CA PRO A 119 1.57 -19.59 1.22
C PRO A 119 2.22 -18.37 0.56
N GLN A 120 1.59 -17.88 -0.50
CA GLN A 120 1.90 -16.64 -1.20
C GLN A 120 0.59 -15.92 -1.53
N ILE A 121 0.67 -14.63 -1.85
CA ILE A 121 -0.49 -13.82 -2.21
C ILE A 121 -0.40 -13.45 -3.69
N ALA A 122 -1.38 -13.88 -4.50
CA ALA A 122 -1.62 -13.32 -5.82
C ALA A 122 -2.36 -11.99 -5.64
N ALA A 123 -1.62 -10.89 -5.65
CA ALA A 123 -2.10 -9.58 -5.31
C ALA A 123 -2.91 -8.95 -6.46
N ILE A 124 -4.14 -8.54 -6.15
CA ILE A 124 -5.06 -7.85 -7.08
C ILE A 124 -5.04 -6.34 -6.88
N GLY A 125 -4.62 -5.89 -5.70
CA GLY A 125 -4.44 -4.48 -5.40
C GLY A 125 -3.58 -4.26 -4.16
N ALA A 126 -3.07 -3.05 -4.03
CA ALA A 126 -2.34 -2.63 -2.85
C ALA A 126 -2.55 -1.14 -2.58
N LYS A 127 -2.13 -0.70 -1.40
CA LYS A 127 -2.15 0.69 -0.98
C LYS A 127 -0.84 1.03 -0.27
N LEU A 128 -0.18 2.09 -0.71
CA LEU A 128 1.20 2.46 -0.38
C LEU A 128 1.31 3.91 0.08
#